data_AF-A0A0M3JD61-F1
#
_entry.id   AF-A0A0M3JD61-F1
#
_cell.length_a   1.000
_cell.length_b   1.000
_cell.length_c   1.000
_cell.angle_alpha   90.00
_cell.angle_beta   90.00
_cell.angle_gamma   90.00
#
_symmetry.space_group_name_H-M   'P 1'
#
loop_
_entity.id
_entity.type
_entity.pdbx_description
1 polymer ?
#
loop_
_entity_poly.entity_id
_entity_poly.type
_entity_poly.pdbx_seq_one_letter_code
_entity_poly.pdbx_strand_id
1 'polypeptide(L)'
;MNSARVLVNCAPALRTVAMRKFSAHPLAGLLGRLNHVAIITPDIEKSRQFYIGLGANVSESKAVPEWGVKTAFVELPNTKIEFVFPYEDSSPVMPWLKEHKGGGLHHICIEVEDIHKV
;
A
#
# COMPACT_ATOMS: atom_id res chain seq x y z
N MET A 1 -21.99 43.02 -45.13
CA MET A 1 -21.03 42.18 -45.88
C MET A 1 -20.20 41.40 -44.86
N ASN A 2 -20.17 40.08 -45.05
CA ASN A 2 -19.38 39.04 -44.40
C ASN A 2 -18.23 39.45 -43.45
N SER A 3 -18.22 38.86 -42.25
CA SER A 3 -17.11 37.98 -41.82
C SER A 3 -17.45 37.31 -40.48
N ALA A 4 -18.04 36.12 -40.54
CA ALA A 4 -18.29 35.31 -39.36
C ALA A 4 -16.99 34.59 -38.93
N ARG A 5 -16.57 34.91 -37.70
CA ARG A 5 -15.72 34.14 -36.77
C ARG A 5 -15.11 32.84 -37.32
N VAL A 6 -13.79 32.88 -37.56
CA VAL A 6 -12.93 31.70 -37.56
C VAL A 6 -12.89 31.15 -36.14
N LEU A 7 -13.62 30.06 -35.88
CA LEU A 7 -13.44 29.24 -34.69
C LEU A 7 -12.18 28.39 -34.90
N VAL A 8 -11.07 28.85 -34.31
CA VAL A 8 -9.86 28.05 -34.16
C VAL A 8 -10.20 26.88 -33.24
N ASN A 9 -10.32 25.71 -33.83
CA ASN A 9 -10.55 24.44 -33.16
C ASN A 9 -9.22 24.00 -32.51
N CYS A 10 -8.86 24.60 -31.39
CA CYS A 10 -7.71 24.16 -30.61
C CYS A 10 -8.16 23.02 -29.69
N ALA A 11 -8.29 21.82 -30.26
CA ALA A 11 -8.38 20.62 -29.45
C ALA A 11 -7.09 20.52 -28.62
N PRO A 12 -7.16 20.39 -27.28
CA PRO A 12 -5.96 20.04 -26.55
C PRO A 12 -5.57 18.67 -27.07
N ALA A 13 -4.40 18.58 -27.67
CA ALA A 13 -3.75 17.31 -27.92
C ALA A 13 -3.65 16.62 -26.56
N LEU A 14 -4.64 15.77 -26.26
CA LEU A 14 -4.53 14.71 -25.28
C LEU A 14 -3.39 13.87 -25.80
N ARG A 15 -2.19 14.26 -25.36
CA ARG A 15 -0.98 13.48 -25.47
C ARG A 15 -1.26 12.28 -24.59
N THR A 16 -1.90 11.28 -25.19
CA THR A 16 -2.03 9.95 -24.62
C THR A 16 -0.60 9.50 -24.40
N VAL A 17 -0.07 9.76 -23.21
CA VAL A 17 1.07 9.01 -22.72
C VAL A 17 0.49 7.62 -22.59
N ALA A 18 0.59 6.85 -23.68
CA ALA A 18 0.37 5.44 -23.65
C ALA A 18 1.29 4.95 -22.54
N MET A 19 0.71 4.64 -21.38
CA MET A 19 1.43 4.02 -20.28
C MET A 19 2.09 2.81 -20.92
N ARG A 20 3.41 2.87 -21.09
CA ARG A 20 4.18 1.72 -21.51
C ARG A 20 3.83 0.64 -20.50
N LYS A 21 3.14 -0.41 -20.96
CA LYS A 21 2.84 -1.59 -20.14
C LYS A 21 4.18 -2.09 -19.63
N PHE A 22 4.49 -1.78 -18.38
CA PHE A 22 5.69 -2.29 -17.74
C PHE A 22 5.49 -3.79 -17.60
N SER A 23 6.41 -4.54 -18.22
CA SER A 23 6.50 -5.99 -18.35
C SER A 23 5.55 -6.66 -19.37
N ALA A 24 6.15 -7.18 -20.44
CA ALA A 24 5.57 -8.18 -21.33
C ALA A 24 6.24 -9.54 -21.06
N HIS A 25 6.34 -9.94 -19.79
CA HIS A 25 6.79 -11.29 -19.44
C HIS A 25 5.59 -12.24 -19.61
N PRO A 26 5.75 -13.49 -20.07
CA PRO A 26 4.65 -14.46 -20.21
C PRO A 26 3.87 -14.76 -18.92
N LEU A 27 4.38 -14.32 -17.76
CA LEU A 27 3.73 -14.44 -16.44
C LEU A 27 3.03 -13.13 -16.00
N ALA A 28 3.00 -12.10 -16.85
CA ALA A 28 2.46 -10.77 -16.52
C ALA A 28 0.95 -10.76 -16.21
N GLY A 29 0.25 -11.89 -16.38
CA GLY A 29 -1.14 -12.07 -15.94
C GLY A 29 -1.30 -12.70 -14.56
N LEU A 30 -0.25 -13.31 -13.99
CA LEU A 30 -0.35 -14.04 -12.72
C LEU A 30 -0.22 -13.14 -11.49
N LEU A 31 0.49 -12.02 -11.62
CA LEU A 31 0.72 -11.07 -10.54
C LEU A 31 -0.32 -9.93 -10.59
N GLY A 32 -0.97 -9.71 -9.47
CA GLY A 32 -1.92 -8.63 -9.25
C GLY A 32 -1.26 -7.36 -8.70
N ARG A 33 -2.05 -6.55 -8.00
CA ARG A 33 -1.59 -5.29 -7.39
C ARG A 33 -0.83 -5.52 -6.08
N LEU A 34 -0.10 -4.50 -5.67
CA LEU A 34 0.42 -4.40 -4.30
C LEU A 34 -0.75 -4.25 -3.32
N ASN A 35 -0.97 -5.27 -2.49
CA ASN A 35 -2.01 -5.27 -1.47
C ASN A 35 -1.64 -4.31 -0.33
N HIS A 36 -0.46 -4.53 0.25
CA HIS A 36 0.06 -3.70 1.33
C HIS A 36 1.59 -3.79 1.45
N VAL A 37 2.15 -2.83 2.18
CA VAL A 37 3.52 -2.84 2.69
C VAL A 37 3.45 -2.97 4.21
N ALA A 38 4.05 -4.01 4.76
CA ALA A 38 4.04 -4.27 6.19
C ALA A 38 5.26 -3.64 6.88
N ILE A 39 5.00 -2.88 7.94
CA ILE A 39 6.00 -2.23 8.77
C ILE A 39 5.82 -2.74 10.20
N ILE A 40 6.84 -3.40 10.72
CA ILE A 40 6.89 -3.73 12.14
C ILE A 40 7.23 -2.43 12.89
N THR A 41 6.43 -2.08 13.89
CA THR A 41 6.59 -0.85 14.66
C THR A 41 6.75 -1.15 16.16
N PRO A 42 7.58 -0.39 16.91
CA PRO A 42 7.69 -0.52 18.35
C PRO A 42 6.49 0.08 19.12
N ASP A 43 5.66 0.90 18.46
CA ASP A 43 4.47 1.51 19.07
C ASP A 43 3.42 1.75 17.98
N ILE A 44 2.39 0.90 17.97
CA ILE A 44 1.34 0.98 16.97
C ILE A 44 0.51 2.24 17.08
N GLU A 45 0.31 2.78 18.29
CA GLU A 45 -0.50 3.99 18.47
C GLU A 45 0.27 5.21 17.97
N LYS A 46 1.55 5.33 18.33
CA LYS A 46 2.40 6.40 17.83
C LYS A 46 2.50 6.39 16.30
N SER A 47 2.62 5.20 15.70
CA SER A 47 2.62 5.05 14.24
C SER A 47 1.29 5.48 13.62
N ARG A 48 0.14 5.08 14.20
CA ARG A 48 -1.17 5.52 13.73
C ARG A 48 -1.33 7.03 13.80
N GLN A 49 -1.02 7.62 14.95
CA GLN A 49 -1.16 9.07 15.18
C GLN A 49 -0.29 9.90 14.24
N PHE A 50 0.90 9.42 13.88
CA PHE A 50 1.73 10.09 12.89
C PHE A 50 1.00 10.25 11.54
N TYR A 51 0.40 9.18 11.00
CA TYR A 51 -0.29 9.24 9.71
C TYR A 51 -1.67 9.94 9.80
N ILE A 52 -2.37 9.83 10.94
CA ILE A 52 -3.58 10.62 11.22
C ILE A 52 -3.23 12.12 11.18
N GLY A 53 -2.12 12.52 11.80
CA GLY A 53 -1.64 13.92 11.78
C GLY A 53 -1.26 14.43 10.39
N LEU A 54 -0.97 13.54 9.44
CA LEU A 54 -0.77 13.85 8.03
C LEU A 54 -2.08 13.86 7.21
N GLY A 55 -3.23 13.59 7.85
CA GLY A 55 -4.54 13.58 7.21
C GLY A 55 -4.93 12.25 6.53
N ALA A 56 -4.20 11.16 6.79
CA ALA A 56 -4.56 9.85 6.26
C ALA A 56 -5.75 9.24 7.03
N ASN A 57 -6.56 8.42 6.34
CA ASN A 57 -7.52 7.56 7.01
C ASN A 57 -6.77 6.35 7.61
N VAL A 58 -6.88 6.17 8.92
CA VAL A 58 -6.15 5.11 9.64
C VAL A 58 -7.14 4.32 10.50
N SER A 59 -7.12 2.99 10.37
CA SER A 59 -7.98 2.11 11.16
C SER A 59 -7.61 2.14 12.64
N GLU A 60 -8.50 1.64 13.48
CA GLU A 60 -8.15 1.24 14.85
C GLU A 60 -7.15 0.08 14.87
N SER A 61 -6.39 -0.04 15.95
CA SER A 61 -5.53 -1.21 16.17
C SER A 61 -6.39 -2.40 16.57
N LYS A 62 -6.29 -3.50 15.81
CA LYS A 62 -7.01 -4.74 16.08
C LYS A 62 -6.05 -5.86 16.45
N ALA A 63 -6.38 -6.62 17.49
CA ALA A 63 -5.67 -7.84 17.81
C ALA A 63 -6.03 -8.96 16.83
N VAL A 64 -5.02 -9.70 16.37
CA VAL A 64 -5.13 -10.91 15.56
C VAL A 64 -4.40 -12.03 16.30
N PRO A 65 -5.03 -12.64 17.34
CA PRO A 65 -4.36 -13.60 18.21
C PRO A 65 -3.85 -14.83 17.48
N GLU A 66 -4.54 -15.27 16.42
CA GLU A 66 -4.14 -16.40 15.57
C GLU A 66 -2.72 -16.25 15.01
N TRP A 67 -2.29 -15.01 14.75
CA TRP A 67 -0.96 -14.69 14.23
C TRP A 67 -0.05 -14.03 15.29
N GLY A 68 -0.53 -13.92 16.53
CA GLY A 68 0.20 -13.30 17.63
C GLY A 68 0.53 -11.82 17.44
N VAL A 69 -0.24 -11.07 16.64
CA VAL A 69 0.05 -9.65 16.31
C VAL A 69 -1.17 -8.75 16.51
N LYS A 70 -0.91 -7.45 16.71
CA LYS A 70 -1.87 -6.36 16.53
C LYS A 70 -1.56 -5.67 15.21
N THR A 71 -2.60 -5.33 14.47
CA THR A 71 -2.48 -4.66 13.18
C THR A 71 -3.29 -3.38 13.12
N ALA A 72 -2.82 -2.42 12.33
CA ALA A 72 -3.54 -1.20 11.98
C ALA A 72 -3.19 -0.82 10.54
N PHE A 73 -4.13 -0.24 9.82
CA PHE A 73 -3.97 0.05 8.40
C PHE A 73 -4.05 1.55 8.15
N VAL A 74 -3.08 2.06 7.38
CA VAL A 74 -3.18 3.38 6.74
C VAL A 74 -3.72 3.17 5.33
N GLU A 75 -4.83 3.81 5.01
CA GLU A 75 -5.40 3.77 3.68
C GLU A 75 -4.74 4.82 2.78
N LEU A 76 -4.19 4.36 1.65
CA LEU A 76 -3.69 5.21 0.58
C LEU A 76 -4.54 4.98 -0.68
N PRO A 77 -4.57 5.93 -1.63
CA PRO A 77 -5.39 5.79 -2.84
C PRO A 77 -5.09 4.54 -3.68
N ASN A 78 -3.86 4.02 -3.64
CA ASN A 78 -3.40 2.89 -4.45
C ASN A 78 -3.18 1.59 -3.66
N THR A 79 -2.90 1.66 -2.36
CA THR A 79 -2.50 0.51 -1.53
C THR A 79 -2.68 0.82 -0.04
N LYS A 80 -2.18 -0.05 0.84
CA LYS A 80 -2.20 0.15 2.29
C LYS A 80 -0.82 0.05 2.90
N ILE A 81 -0.61 0.75 4.01
CA ILE A 81 0.48 0.44 4.93
C ILE A 81 -0.13 -0.37 6.08
N GLU A 82 0.43 -1.53 6.36
CA GLU A 82 0.05 -2.35 7.50
C GLU A 82 1.09 -2.20 8.60
N PHE A 83 0.68 -1.67 9.75
CA PHE A 83 1.50 -1.72 10.95
C PHE A 83 1.31 -3.06 11.64
N VAL A 84 2.42 -3.66 12.04
CA VAL A 84 2.44 -4.92 12.78
C VAL A 84 3.14 -4.67 14.11
N PHE A 85 2.47 -5.00 15.21
CA PHE A 85 2.99 -4.89 16.57
C PHE A 85 2.74 -6.22 17.31
N PRO A 86 3.64 -6.67 18.19
CA PRO A 86 3.44 -7.89 18.97
C PRO A 86 2.16 -7.84 19.83
N TYR A 87 1.30 -8.85 19.75
CA TYR A 87 0.12 -8.93 20.62
C TYR A 87 0.48 -9.34 22.05
N GLU A 88 1.48 -10.21 22.18
CA GLU A 88 1.98 -10.84 23.40
C GLU A 88 3.49 -11.10 23.29
N ASP A 89 4.13 -11.50 24.39
CA ASP A 89 5.59 -11.69 24.45
C ASP A 89 6.10 -12.85 23.58
N SER A 90 5.24 -13.84 23.31
CA SER A 90 5.48 -14.98 22.42
C SER A 90 5.31 -14.65 20.93
N SER A 91 4.99 -13.40 20.59
CA SER A 91 4.72 -12.99 19.21
C SER A 91 5.89 -13.28 18.27
N PRO A 92 5.64 -13.79 17.05
CA PRO A 92 6.69 -14.12 16.09
C PRO A 92 7.51 -12.90 15.64
N VAL A 93 6.99 -11.68 15.78
CA VAL A 93 7.69 -10.44 15.42
C VAL A 93 8.54 -9.86 16.56
N MET A 94 8.51 -10.46 17.76
CA MET A 94 9.32 -9.98 18.89
C MET A 94 10.83 -10.02 18.65
N PRO A 95 11.42 -11.11 18.09
CA PRO A 95 12.84 -11.11 17.76
C PRO A 95 13.24 -9.98 16.81
N TRP A 96 12.40 -9.69 15.80
CA TRP A 96 12.65 -8.60 14.86
C TRP A 96 12.74 -7.24 15.56
N LEU A 97 11.82 -6.94 16.49
CA LEU A 97 11.85 -5.68 17.25
C LEU A 97 13.04 -5.58 18.21
N LYS A 98 13.54 -6.70 18.74
CA LYS A 98 14.75 -6.71 19.57
C LYS A 98 15.98 -6.30 18.77
N GLU A 99 16.08 -6.76 17.52
CA GLU A 99 17.16 -6.41 16.60
C GLU A 99 16.97 -5.00 16.00
N HIS A 100 15.73 -4.65 15.64
CA HIS A 100 15.35 -3.40 14.98
C HIS A 100 14.49 -2.55 15.91
N LYS A 101 15.12 -1.94 16.92
CA LYS A 101 14.42 -1.18 17.99
C LYS A 101 13.54 -0.04 17.48
N GLY A 102 13.85 0.52 16.31
CA GLY A 102 13.06 1.58 15.67
C GLY A 102 11.88 1.07 14.84
N GLY A 103 11.71 -0.25 14.73
CA GLY A 103 10.86 -0.85 13.70
C GLY A 103 11.50 -0.84 12.32
N GLY A 104 10.73 -1.20 11.30
CA GLY A 104 11.20 -1.19 9.92
C GLY A 104 10.25 -1.89 8.95
N LEU A 105 10.54 -1.72 7.66
CA LEU A 105 9.91 -2.50 6.57
C LEU A 105 10.20 -3.98 6.78
N HIS A 106 9.15 -4.80 6.76
CA HIS A 106 9.26 -6.23 7.04
C HIS A 106 8.95 -7.07 5.78
N HIS A 107 7.83 -6.80 5.12
CA HIS A 107 7.51 -7.44 3.84
C HIS A 107 6.59 -6.59 2.97
N ILE A 108 6.40 -7.05 1.73
CA ILE A 108 5.37 -6.57 0.82
C ILE A 108 4.45 -7.73 0.47
N CYS A 109 3.17 -7.45 0.29
CA CYS A 109 2.18 -8.44 -0.14
C CYS A 109 1.68 -8.07 -1.54
N ILE A 110 1.91 -8.95 -2.50
CA ILE A 110 1.45 -8.80 -3.89
C ILE A 110 0.36 -9.83 -4.12
N GLU A 111 -0.77 -9.38 -4.67
CA GLU A 111 -1.88 -10.26 -5.00
C GLU A 111 -1.51 -11.18 -6.15
N VAL A 112 -2.14 -12.35 -6.22
CA VAL A 112 -2.00 -13.31 -7.32
C VAL A 112 -3.38 -13.72 -7.81
N GLU A 113 -3.47 -14.13 -9.07
CA GLU A 113 -4.75 -14.55 -9.66
C GLU A 113 -5.33 -15.81 -8.99
N ASP A 114 -4.47 -16.79 -8.68
CA ASP A 114 -4.84 -18.04 -8.01
C ASP A 114 -3.69 -18.53 -7.12
N ILE A 115 -3.93 -18.62 -5.81
CA ILE A 115 -2.91 -19.01 -4.81
C ILE A 115 -2.53 -20.50 -4.89
N HIS A 116 -3.34 -21.33 -5.55
CA HIS A 116 -3.08 -22.76 -5.71
C HIS A 116 -2.38 -23.10 -7.03
N LYS A 117 -2.33 -22.15 -7.97
CA LYS A 117 -1.76 -22.32 -9.30
C LYS A 117 -0.33 -21.79 -9.32
N VAL A 118 0.59 -22.65 -8.86
CA VAL A 118 2.04 -22.38 -8.82
C VAL A 118 2.69 -22.67 -10.17
#